data_AF-A0A7R8VEG7-F1
#
_entry.id   AF-A0A7R8VEG7-F1
#
_cell.length_a   1.000
_cell.length_b   1.000
_cell.length_c   1.000
_cell.angle_alpha   90.00
_cell.angle_beta   90.00
_cell.angle_gamma   90.00
#
_symmetry.space_group_name_H-M   'P 1'
#
loop_
_entity.id
_entity.type
_entity.pdbx_description
1 polymer ?
#
loop_
_entity_poly.entity_id
_entity_poly.type
_entity_poly.pdbx_seq_one_letter_code
_entity_poly.pdbx_strand_id
1 'polypeptide(L)'
;MTMEYIVANVENVKFDIEVALEEQYGALPLPFSGMDKSIAAVCEFYPRGNCSKSSACPFRHVRGDRTIVCKHWLRGLCKKGDQCEFLHEYDMSKMPECYFYSRFNACHNKECPFLHIDPESKIKDCPWYDRGFCRHGPNCRHRHVRRVLCMNYLAGFCSDGPDCKFMHPRFELPATDIQQKDGKKLVITCHYCGESGHKALYCNKMPAEIREVQSKQDEFR
;
A
#
# COMPACT_ATOMS: atom_id res chain seq x y z
N MET A 1 38.97 -3.24 -1.21
CA MET A 1 39.40 -2.92 0.16
C MET A 1 40.44 -1.83 0.06
N THR A 2 40.20 -0.69 0.70
CA THR A 2 41.13 0.46 0.70
C THR A 2 42.35 0.14 1.56
N MET A 3 43.49 0.77 1.29
CA MET A 3 44.76 0.48 1.97
C MET A 3 44.70 0.73 3.49
N GLU A 4 43.92 1.73 3.91
CA GLU A 4 43.67 2.05 5.33
C GLU A 4 43.03 0.88 6.09
N TYR A 5 42.14 0.13 5.44
CA TYR A 5 41.48 -1.03 6.04
C TYR A 5 42.44 -2.22 6.25
N ILE A 6 43.55 -2.30 5.51
CA ILE A 6 44.56 -3.36 5.69
C ILE A 6 45.56 -2.96 6.79
N VAL A 7 45.94 -1.69 6.83
CA VAL A 7 46.99 -1.19 7.73
C VAL A 7 46.45 -0.87 9.13
N ALA A 8 45.21 -0.39 9.24
CA ALA A 8 44.61 0.08 10.48
C ALA A 8 43.13 -0.31 10.59
N ASN A 9 42.83 -1.61 10.48
CA ASN A 9 41.47 -2.11 10.71
C ASN A 9 41.06 -1.93 12.18
N VAL A 10 39.91 -1.28 12.41
CA VAL A 10 39.34 -1.05 13.74
C VAL A 10 38.04 -1.83 14.00
N GLU A 11 37.64 -2.76 13.13
CA GLU A 11 36.39 -3.54 13.28
C GLU A 11 36.29 -4.34 14.58
N ASN A 12 37.42 -4.78 15.13
CA ASN A 12 37.47 -5.52 16.39
C ASN A 12 37.53 -4.61 17.63
N VAL A 13 37.53 -3.29 17.45
CA VAL A 13 37.60 -2.30 18.52
C VAL A 13 36.22 -1.67 18.67
N LYS A 14 35.63 -1.77 19.87
CA LYS A 14 34.40 -1.04 20.19
C LYS A 14 34.76 0.31 20.78
N PHE A 15 34.29 1.39 20.17
CA PHE A 15 34.57 2.74 20.66
C PHE A 15 33.56 3.15 21.74
N ASP A 16 34.00 3.95 22.71
CA ASP A 16 33.11 4.52 23.73
C ASP A 16 31.95 5.32 23.12
N ILE A 17 32.20 5.96 21.97
CA ILE A 17 31.19 6.71 21.21
C ILE A 17 30.09 5.78 20.69
N GLU A 18 30.44 4.58 20.20
CA GLU A 18 29.45 3.61 19.70
C GLU A 18 28.55 3.15 20.84
N VAL A 19 29.14 2.78 21.98
CA VAL A 19 28.39 2.41 23.19
C VAL A 19 27.48 3.55 23.64
N ALA A 20 27.99 4.78 23.65
CA ALA A 20 27.21 5.94 24.07
C ALA A 20 26.05 6.28 23.12
N LEU A 21 26.20 6.04 21.81
CA LEU A 21 25.16 6.26 20.81
C LEU A 21 24.08 5.16 20.86
N GLU A 22 24.48 3.89 20.96
CA GLU A 22 23.56 2.73 21.08
C GLU A 22 22.71 2.84 22.35
N GLU A 23 23.35 3.13 23.49
CA GLU A 23 22.67 3.27 24.79
C GLU A 23 22.01 4.66 24.99
N GLN A 24 22.22 5.57 24.04
CA GLN A 24 21.71 6.94 24.07
C GLN A 24 22.02 7.71 25.37
N TYR A 25 23.24 7.53 25.89
CA TYR A 25 23.69 8.17 27.12
C TYR A 25 23.71 9.70 26.98
N GLY A 26 23.42 10.41 28.08
CA GLY A 26 23.42 11.88 28.12
C GLY A 26 22.24 12.56 27.39
N ALA A 27 21.34 11.81 26.77
CA ALA A 27 20.18 12.37 26.09
C ALA A 27 19.13 12.87 27.09
N LEU A 28 19.13 14.18 27.38
CA LEU A 28 18.13 14.82 28.22
C LEU A 28 16.78 14.97 27.48
N PRO A 29 15.64 14.97 28.19
CA PRO A 29 14.35 15.29 27.60
C PRO A 29 14.36 16.69 26.98
N LEU A 30 13.60 16.85 25.89
CA LEU A 30 13.44 18.17 25.27
C LEU A 30 12.73 19.15 26.22
N PRO A 31 13.13 20.42 26.25
CA PRO A 31 12.59 21.40 27.18
C PRO A 31 11.14 21.79 26.86
N PHE A 32 10.73 21.71 25.59
CA PHE A 32 9.37 22.00 25.16
C PHE A 32 8.77 20.83 24.37
N SER A 33 7.48 20.59 24.57
CA SER A 33 6.74 19.59 23.81
C SER A 33 6.50 20.08 22.38
N GLY A 34 6.52 19.15 21.42
CA GLY A 34 6.22 19.46 20.01
C GLY A 34 7.35 20.13 19.23
N MET A 35 8.59 20.16 19.77
CA MET A 35 9.77 20.53 18.99
C MET A 35 9.97 19.61 17.78
N ASP A 36 10.47 20.18 16.68
CA ASP A 36 10.85 19.41 15.51
C ASP A 36 12.11 18.57 15.79
N LYS A 37 12.02 17.30 15.46
CA LYS A 37 13.07 16.28 15.62
C LYS A 37 13.50 15.70 14.28
N SER A 38 13.23 16.41 13.19
CA SER A 38 13.48 15.96 11.82
C SER A 38 14.95 15.65 11.53
N ILE A 39 15.89 16.34 12.19
CA ILE A 39 17.34 16.16 12.04
C ILE A 39 17.91 15.21 13.12
N ALA A 40 17.12 14.84 14.12
CA ALA A 40 17.57 13.95 15.19
C ALA A 40 17.68 12.49 14.72
N ALA A 41 18.61 11.75 15.32
CA ALA A 41 18.74 10.31 15.11
C ALA A 41 17.44 9.58 15.50
N VAL A 42 17.23 8.39 14.94
CA VAL A 42 16.09 7.54 15.29
C VAL A 42 16.29 6.95 16.68
N CYS A 43 15.24 6.97 17.50
CA CYS A 43 15.30 6.35 18.82
C CYS A 43 15.40 4.82 18.66
N GLU A 44 16.43 4.22 19.24
CA GLU A 44 16.61 2.76 19.21
C GLU A 44 15.66 2.03 20.16
N PHE A 45 15.24 2.67 21.26
CA PHE A 45 14.37 2.07 22.27
C PHE A 45 12.89 2.13 21.90
N TYR A 46 12.48 3.11 21.08
CA TYR A 46 11.09 3.27 20.65
C TYR A 46 10.54 2.08 19.86
N PRO A 47 11.20 1.57 18.81
CA PRO A 47 10.72 0.41 18.08
C PRO A 47 10.70 -0.87 18.93
N ARG A 48 11.52 -0.94 19.98
CA ARG A 48 11.56 -2.05 20.95
C ARG A 48 10.48 -1.95 22.03
N GLY A 49 9.84 -0.77 22.19
CA GLY A 49 8.84 -0.51 23.22
C GLY A 49 9.41 -0.07 24.58
N ASN A 50 10.72 0.21 24.67
CA ASN A 50 11.42 0.51 25.93
C ASN A 50 11.72 2.00 26.13
N CYS A 51 11.25 2.89 25.25
CA CYS A 51 11.49 4.33 25.37
C CYS A 51 10.63 4.96 26.47
N SER A 52 11.24 5.38 27.58
CA SER A 52 10.58 6.04 28.72
C SER A 52 10.25 7.53 28.49
N LYS A 53 10.92 8.18 27.52
CA LYS A 53 10.85 9.64 27.30
C LYS A 53 9.64 10.09 26.46
N SER A 54 8.89 9.14 25.88
CA SER A 54 7.66 9.39 25.12
C SER A 54 7.78 10.59 24.15
N SER A 55 6.88 11.56 24.18
CA SER A 55 6.89 12.74 23.29
C SER A 55 8.07 13.69 23.52
N ALA A 56 8.63 13.72 24.72
CA ALA A 56 9.78 14.55 25.11
C ALA A 56 11.13 13.88 24.78
N CYS A 57 11.12 12.70 24.14
CA CYS A 57 12.33 12.07 23.66
C CYS A 57 13.03 12.99 22.63
N PRO A 58 14.34 13.28 22.79
CA PRO A 58 15.10 14.10 21.84
C PRO A 58 15.31 13.41 20.49
N PHE A 59 15.14 12.09 20.44
CA PHE A 59 15.26 11.29 19.24
C PHE A 59 13.92 11.14 18.51
N ARG A 60 14.02 10.84 17.21
CA ARG A 60 12.87 10.67 16.31
C ARG A 60 12.18 9.33 16.55
N HIS A 61 10.86 9.36 16.69
CA HIS A 61 10.03 8.15 16.82
C HIS A 61 9.41 7.77 15.47
N VAL A 62 9.88 6.66 14.90
CA VAL A 62 9.45 6.18 13.58
C VAL A 62 8.37 5.11 13.73
N ARG A 63 7.25 5.28 13.02
CA ARG A 63 6.19 4.27 12.90
C ARG A 63 6.24 3.64 11.50
N GLY A 64 6.01 2.34 11.42
CA GLY A 64 6.13 1.53 10.19
C GLY A 64 4.90 1.54 9.27
N ASP A 65 3.91 2.37 9.54
CA ASP A 65 2.62 2.42 8.82
C ASP A 65 2.57 3.44 7.67
N ARG A 66 3.67 4.18 7.44
CA ARG A 66 3.70 5.30 6.49
C ARG A 66 4.20 4.86 5.13
N THR A 67 3.40 5.12 4.09
CA THR A 67 3.65 4.62 2.73
C THR A 67 4.15 5.68 1.76
N ILE A 68 3.84 6.96 1.98
CA ILE A 68 4.13 8.05 1.03
C ILE A 68 5.01 9.11 1.71
N VAL A 69 6.01 9.59 1.00
CA VAL A 69 6.93 10.65 1.47
C VAL A 69 6.20 11.98 1.69
N CYS A 70 6.50 12.63 2.81
CA CYS A 70 5.93 13.92 3.17
C CYS A 70 6.48 15.06 2.31
N LYS A 71 5.62 15.70 1.51
CA LYS A 71 6.00 16.86 0.69
C LYS A 71 6.54 18.06 1.49
N HIS A 72 6.11 18.22 2.74
CA HIS A 72 6.53 19.35 3.59
C HIS A 72 7.88 19.10 4.26
N TRP A 73 8.17 17.83 4.58
CA TRP A 73 9.45 17.42 5.16
C TRP A 73 10.59 17.55 4.14
N LEU A 74 10.35 17.24 2.87
CA LEU A 74 11.31 17.46 1.79
C LEU A 74 11.79 18.93 1.67
N ARG A 75 11.01 19.87 2.22
CA ARG A 75 11.33 21.31 2.25
C ARG A 75 11.80 21.80 3.62
N GLY A 76 11.86 20.92 4.63
CA GLY A 76 12.18 21.30 6.02
C GLY A 76 11.08 22.08 6.74
N LEU A 77 9.82 22.00 6.27
CA LEU A 77 8.70 22.80 6.79
C LEU A 77 7.64 21.97 7.53
N CYS A 78 7.93 20.71 7.84
CA CYS A 78 6.97 19.84 8.51
C CYS A 78 6.85 20.17 10.00
N LYS A 79 5.71 20.73 10.42
CA LYS A 79 5.44 21.02 11.85
C LYS A 79 4.94 19.81 12.65
N LYS A 80 4.51 18.74 11.97
CA LYS A 80 3.95 17.54 12.64
C LYS A 80 5.04 16.63 13.23
N GLY A 81 6.31 16.80 12.85
CA GLY A 81 7.43 15.99 13.36
C GLY A 81 7.13 14.49 13.30
N ASP A 82 7.32 13.79 14.43
CA ASP A 82 7.04 12.35 14.57
C ASP A 82 5.58 11.94 14.35
N GLN A 83 4.65 12.88 14.56
CA GLN A 83 3.21 12.65 14.44
C GLN A 83 2.71 12.87 13.00
N CYS A 84 3.62 13.06 12.04
CA CYS A 84 3.26 13.16 10.64
C CYS A 84 2.75 11.82 10.12
N GLU A 85 1.60 11.85 9.44
CA GLU A 85 1.00 10.71 8.75
C GLU A 85 1.81 10.26 7.51
N PHE A 86 2.74 11.11 7.06
CA PHE A 86 3.56 10.87 5.89
C PHE A 86 5.00 10.52 6.28
N LEU A 87 5.67 9.73 5.45
CA LEU A 87 7.02 9.25 5.66
C LEU A 87 8.05 10.40 5.62
N HIS A 88 8.94 10.43 6.61
CA HIS A 88 10.07 11.36 6.69
C HIS A 88 11.37 10.64 6.33
N GLU A 89 11.40 10.05 5.14
CA GLU A 89 12.54 9.32 4.57
C GLU A 89 12.62 9.66 3.09
N TYR A 90 13.85 9.73 2.57
CA TYR A 90 14.08 10.04 1.17
C TYR A 90 14.04 8.75 0.36
N ASP A 91 12.88 8.43 -0.17
CA ASP A 91 12.65 7.28 -1.04
C ASP A 91 11.92 7.72 -2.32
N MET A 92 12.59 7.60 -3.46
CA MET A 92 12.05 7.98 -4.77
C MET A 92 10.87 7.11 -5.19
N SER A 93 10.81 5.85 -4.74
CA SER A 93 9.73 4.92 -5.09
C SER A 93 8.41 5.26 -4.39
N LYS A 94 8.49 5.90 -3.22
CA LYS A 94 7.35 6.28 -2.37
C LYS A 94 7.00 7.76 -2.47
N MET A 95 7.53 8.46 -3.47
CA MET A 95 7.23 9.87 -3.68
C MET A 95 5.77 10.05 -4.14
N PRO A 96 5.03 11.07 -3.68
CA PRO A 96 3.71 11.35 -4.20
C PRO A 96 3.71 11.62 -5.72
N GLU A 97 2.55 11.37 -6.33
CA GLU A 97 2.29 11.67 -7.76
C GLU A 97 2.44 13.18 -8.04
N CYS A 98 3.04 13.50 -9.18
CA CYS A 98 3.15 14.87 -9.65
C CYS A 98 1.78 15.40 -10.07
N TYR A 99 1.31 16.45 -9.38
CA TYR A 99 0.02 17.06 -9.68
C TYR A 99 -0.08 17.60 -11.11
N PHE A 100 0.96 18.28 -11.60
CA PHE A 100 0.97 18.89 -12.94
C PHE A 100 0.94 17.82 -14.03
N TYR A 101 1.73 16.76 -13.89
CA TYR A 101 1.75 15.66 -14.83
C TYR A 101 0.43 14.88 -14.82
N SER A 102 -0.11 14.55 -13.64
CA SER A 102 -1.38 13.83 -13.52
C SER A 102 -2.59 14.58 -14.11
N ARG A 103 -2.59 15.93 -14.05
CA ARG A 103 -3.70 16.75 -14.53
C ARG A 103 -3.55 17.23 -15.98
N PHE A 104 -2.34 17.58 -16.40
CA PHE A 104 -2.10 18.24 -17.68
C PHE A 104 -1.24 17.40 -18.64
N ASN A 105 -0.82 16.19 -18.23
CA ASN A 105 0.13 15.33 -18.96
C ASN A 105 1.44 16.04 -19.34
N ALA A 106 1.78 17.12 -18.63
CA ALA A 106 2.95 17.94 -18.87
C ALA A 106 3.51 18.44 -17.53
N CYS A 107 4.81 18.24 -17.32
CA CYS A 107 5.54 18.85 -16.21
C CYS A 107 6.64 19.76 -16.77
N HIS A 108 6.71 20.99 -16.29
CA HIS A 108 7.69 21.98 -16.74
C HIS A 108 9.11 21.68 -16.20
N ASN A 109 9.20 21.02 -15.04
CA ASN A 109 10.46 20.70 -14.39
C ASN A 109 11.02 19.39 -14.98
N LYS A 110 12.23 19.45 -15.55
CA LYS A 110 12.93 18.28 -16.10
C LYS A 110 13.34 17.30 -14.99
N GLU A 111 13.85 17.84 -13.88
CA GLU A 111 14.24 17.09 -12.69
C GLU A 111 13.11 17.14 -11.65
N CYS A 112 11.91 16.66 -12.00
CA CYS A 112 10.79 16.62 -11.08
C CYS A 112 10.97 15.44 -10.09
N PRO A 113 11.06 15.68 -8.77
CA PRO A 113 11.22 14.58 -7.80
C PRO A 113 9.97 13.70 -7.71
N PHE A 114 8.79 14.22 -8.08
CA PHE A 114 7.50 13.57 -7.97
C PHE A 114 7.24 12.56 -9.08
N LEU A 115 6.48 11.50 -8.78
CA LEU A 115 6.22 10.42 -9.75
C LEU A 115 5.37 10.92 -10.92
N HIS A 116 5.87 10.76 -12.14
CA HIS A 116 5.14 10.95 -13.38
C HIS A 116 4.48 9.64 -13.79
N ILE A 117 3.21 9.46 -13.41
CA ILE A 117 2.40 8.30 -13.77
C ILE A 117 1.42 8.72 -14.85
N ASP A 118 1.48 8.07 -16.02
CA ASP A 118 0.52 8.31 -17.08
C ASP A 118 -0.89 7.91 -16.60
N PRO A 119 -1.89 8.80 -16.66
CA PRO A 119 -3.25 8.46 -16.21
C PRO A 119 -3.84 7.27 -16.97
N GLU A 120 -3.42 7.06 -18.22
CA GLU A 120 -3.84 5.93 -19.05
C GLU A 120 -3.17 4.60 -18.66
N SER A 121 -2.05 4.64 -17.95
CA SER A 121 -1.42 3.47 -17.33
C SER A 121 -2.14 3.02 -16.06
N LYS A 122 -2.91 3.91 -15.42
CA LYS A 122 -3.69 3.63 -14.20
C LYS A 122 -4.98 2.87 -14.50
N ILE A 123 -5.50 2.96 -15.72
CA ILE A 123 -6.67 2.21 -16.16
C ILE A 123 -6.25 0.75 -16.36
N LYS A 124 -6.79 -0.15 -15.52
CA LYS A 124 -6.53 -1.59 -15.65
C LYS A 124 -6.94 -2.08 -17.04
N ASP A 125 -6.15 -2.99 -17.59
CA ASP A 125 -6.46 -3.69 -18.83
C ASP A 125 -7.78 -4.46 -18.66
N CYS A 126 -8.62 -4.45 -19.69
CA CYS A 126 -9.93 -5.09 -19.66
C CYS A 126 -9.78 -6.61 -19.70
N PRO A 127 -10.20 -7.35 -18.65
CA PRO A 127 -10.07 -8.81 -18.62
C PRO A 127 -10.86 -9.51 -19.73
N TRP A 128 -11.94 -8.88 -20.22
CA TRP A 128 -12.77 -9.43 -21.30
C TRP A 128 -12.12 -9.23 -22.67
N TYR A 129 -11.51 -8.07 -22.88
CA TYR A 129 -10.80 -7.78 -24.13
C TYR A 129 -9.53 -8.61 -24.27
N ASP A 130 -8.81 -8.85 -23.17
CA ASP A 130 -7.63 -9.73 -23.15
C ASP A 130 -7.97 -11.18 -23.53
N ARG A 131 -9.22 -11.61 -23.28
CA ARG A 131 -9.76 -12.90 -23.76
C ARG A 131 -10.23 -12.88 -25.22
N GLY A 132 -10.15 -11.74 -25.88
CA GLY A 132 -10.47 -11.56 -27.31
C GLY A 132 -11.68 -10.67 -27.58
N PHE A 133 -12.67 -10.61 -26.69
CA PHE A 133 -13.88 -9.80 -26.94
C PHE A 133 -14.47 -9.16 -25.69
N CYS A 134 -14.64 -7.84 -25.73
CA CYS A 134 -15.34 -7.08 -24.70
C CYS A 134 -16.71 -6.62 -25.20
N ARG A 135 -17.77 -6.99 -24.46
CA ARG A 135 -19.16 -6.60 -24.79
C ARG A 135 -19.41 -5.09 -24.81
N HIS A 136 -18.61 -4.33 -24.07
CA HIS A 136 -18.73 -2.87 -24.01
C HIS A 136 -18.04 -2.18 -25.20
N GLY A 137 -17.31 -2.91 -26.03
CA GLY A 137 -16.67 -2.38 -27.24
C GLY A 137 -15.78 -1.16 -26.95
N PRO A 138 -15.80 -0.12 -27.79
CA PRO A 138 -14.96 1.08 -27.59
C PRO A 138 -15.36 1.91 -26.37
N ASN A 139 -16.54 1.69 -25.80
CA ASN A 139 -17.04 2.41 -24.63
C ASN A 139 -16.70 1.71 -23.30
N CYS A 140 -15.77 0.74 -23.31
CA CYS A 140 -15.36 0.07 -22.08
C CYS A 140 -14.61 1.03 -21.17
N ARG A 141 -14.91 1.00 -19.86
CA ARG A 141 -14.16 1.73 -18.83
C ARG A 141 -12.72 1.24 -18.66
N HIS A 142 -12.44 0.00 -19.04
CA HIS A 142 -11.11 -0.60 -18.93
C HIS A 142 -10.35 -0.46 -20.23
N ARG A 143 -9.02 -0.40 -20.15
CA ARG A 143 -8.16 -0.19 -21.30
C ARG A 143 -8.17 -1.42 -22.21
N HIS A 144 -8.38 -1.21 -23.51
CA HIS A 144 -8.32 -2.26 -24.52
C HIS A 144 -6.96 -2.20 -25.24
N VAL A 145 -6.03 -3.09 -24.86
CA VAL A 145 -4.72 -3.17 -25.51
C VAL A 145 -4.75 -4.25 -26.59
N ARG A 146 -4.56 -3.86 -27.85
CA ARG A 146 -4.45 -4.81 -28.97
C ARG A 146 -3.11 -5.52 -28.90
N ARG A 147 -3.12 -6.83 -28.65
CA ARG A 147 -1.92 -7.68 -28.62
C ARG A 147 -2.06 -8.78 -29.68
N VAL A 148 -0.96 -9.11 -30.36
CA VAL A 148 -0.95 -10.19 -31.37
C VAL A 148 -0.88 -11.53 -30.64
N LEU A 149 -1.85 -12.41 -30.91
CA LEU A 149 -1.94 -13.73 -30.31
C LEU A 149 -0.88 -14.68 -30.91
N CYS A 150 -0.30 -15.53 -30.07
CA CYS A 150 0.60 -16.59 -30.51
C CYS A 150 -0.19 -17.69 -31.21
N MET A 151 0.05 -17.90 -32.51
CA MET A 151 -0.63 -18.94 -33.29
C MET A 151 -0.28 -20.35 -32.79
N ASN A 152 0.98 -20.60 -32.40
CA ASN A 152 1.42 -21.89 -31.89
C ASN A 152 0.77 -22.23 -30.55
N TYR A 153 0.68 -21.26 -29.64
CA TYR A 153 -0.02 -21.44 -28.36
C TYR A 153 -1.52 -21.67 -28.54
N LEU A 154 -2.15 -20.94 -29.47
CA LEU A 154 -3.54 -21.18 -29.87
C LEU A 154 -3.76 -22.59 -30.44
N ALA A 155 -2.78 -23.12 -31.16
CA ALA A 155 -2.78 -24.52 -31.65
C ALA A 155 -2.52 -25.55 -30.54
N GLY A 156 -2.26 -25.11 -29.29
CA GLY A 156 -2.14 -25.94 -28.09
C GLY A 156 -0.75 -26.01 -27.49
N PHE A 157 0.30 -25.61 -28.23
CA PHE A 157 1.68 -25.68 -27.72
C PHE A 157 2.58 -24.64 -28.39
N CYS A 158 3.26 -23.83 -27.56
CA CYS A 158 4.31 -22.92 -28.01
C CYS A 158 5.66 -23.38 -27.41
N SER A 159 6.66 -23.56 -28.27
CA SER A 159 8.04 -23.91 -27.88
C SER A 159 8.69 -22.91 -26.92
N ASP A 160 8.30 -21.64 -27.03
CA ASP A 160 8.91 -20.53 -26.30
C ASP A 160 8.31 -20.36 -24.90
N GLY A 161 7.27 -21.13 -24.57
CA GLY A 161 6.67 -21.16 -23.24
C GLY A 161 6.16 -19.78 -22.76
N PRO A 162 6.31 -19.42 -21.47
CA PRO A 162 5.78 -18.17 -20.92
C PRO A 162 6.52 -16.91 -21.42
N ASP A 163 7.72 -17.06 -21.98
CA ASP A 163 8.55 -15.95 -22.47
C ASP A 163 8.34 -15.67 -23.98
N CYS A 164 7.31 -16.25 -24.59
CA CYS A 164 7.02 -16.04 -26.01
C CYS A 164 6.77 -14.56 -26.32
N LYS A 165 7.30 -14.10 -27.47
CA LYS A 165 7.10 -12.73 -27.99
C LYS A 165 5.63 -12.39 -28.25
N PHE A 166 4.80 -13.39 -28.51
CA PHE A 166 3.38 -13.23 -28.84
C PHE A 166 2.49 -13.55 -27.63
N MET A 167 1.33 -12.91 -27.54
CA MET A 167 0.47 -13.05 -26.37
C MET A 167 -0.12 -14.46 -26.25
N HIS A 168 0.03 -15.06 -25.06
CA HIS A 168 -0.63 -16.29 -24.65
C HIS A 168 -1.88 -15.93 -23.85
N PRO A 169 -3.10 -16.01 -24.44
CA PRO A 169 -4.34 -15.68 -23.73
C PRO A 169 -4.57 -16.63 -22.56
N ARG A 170 -4.91 -16.07 -21.40
CA ARG A 170 -5.32 -16.83 -20.22
C ARG A 170 -6.85 -16.90 -20.19
N PHE A 171 -7.39 -18.07 -20.50
CA PHE A 171 -8.84 -18.30 -20.54
C PHE A 171 -9.46 -18.46 -19.14
N GLU A 172 -8.63 -18.73 -18.13
CA GLU A 172 -9.05 -18.75 -16.74
C GLU A 172 -9.42 -17.33 -16.27
N LEU A 173 -10.54 -17.22 -15.55
CA LEU A 173 -10.85 -16.00 -14.81
C LEU A 173 -9.70 -15.73 -13.82
N PRO A 174 -9.21 -14.49 -13.68
CA PRO A 174 -8.53 -14.12 -12.45
C PRO A 174 -9.44 -14.55 -11.32
N ALA A 175 -8.94 -15.37 -10.39
CA ALA A 175 -9.62 -15.56 -9.13
C ALA A 175 -9.96 -14.16 -8.66
N THR A 176 -11.25 -13.87 -8.48
CA THR A 176 -11.65 -12.59 -7.88
C THR A 176 -10.80 -12.45 -6.62
N ASP A 177 -10.23 -11.26 -6.40
CA ASP A 177 -9.48 -10.90 -5.19
C ASP A 177 -10.39 -10.91 -3.93
N ILE A 178 -11.21 -11.94 -3.80
CA ILE A 178 -12.07 -12.27 -2.66
C ILE A 178 -11.36 -13.34 -1.79
N GLN A 179 -10.27 -13.97 -2.25
CA GLN A 179 -9.66 -15.11 -1.55
C GLN A 179 -8.23 -14.90 -1.03
N GLN A 180 -7.77 -13.66 -0.84
CA GLN A 180 -6.50 -13.41 -0.12
C GLN A 180 -6.59 -12.28 0.94
N LYS A 181 -7.77 -12.06 1.51
CA LYS A 181 -7.90 -11.40 2.82
C LYS A 181 -8.77 -12.25 3.71
N ASP A 182 -8.10 -13.02 4.57
CA ASP A 182 -8.60 -13.63 5.80
C ASP A 182 -9.87 -14.49 5.69
N GLY A 183 -9.81 -15.70 6.24
CA GLY A 183 -10.96 -16.59 6.44
C GLY A 183 -12.01 -16.03 7.41
N LYS A 184 -12.65 -14.91 7.07
CA LYS A 184 -13.87 -14.43 7.71
C LYS A 184 -15.03 -15.00 6.91
N LYS A 185 -15.49 -16.19 7.32
CA LYS A 185 -16.84 -16.66 6.98
C LYS A 185 -17.77 -15.47 7.23
N LEU A 186 -18.50 -15.01 6.22
CA LEU A 186 -19.53 -13.97 6.40
C LEU A 186 -20.58 -14.55 7.34
N VAL A 187 -20.41 -14.29 8.64
CA VAL A 187 -21.35 -14.68 9.68
C VAL A 187 -22.58 -13.79 9.48
N ILE A 188 -23.55 -14.30 8.74
CA ILE A 188 -24.80 -13.57 8.52
C ILE A 188 -25.59 -13.58 9.83
N THR A 189 -25.82 -12.40 10.39
CA THR A 189 -26.58 -12.22 11.63
C THR A 189 -28.01 -11.87 11.28
N CYS A 190 -28.96 -12.60 11.85
CA CYS A 190 -30.38 -12.34 11.65
C CYS A 190 -30.75 -10.99 12.27
N HIS A 191 -31.21 -10.03 11.45
CA HIS A 191 -31.66 -8.72 11.92
C HIS A 191 -32.88 -8.76 12.86
N TYR A 192 -33.61 -9.88 12.90
CA TYR A 192 -34.79 -10.05 13.76
C TYR A 192 -34.44 -10.61 15.15
N CYS A 193 -33.67 -11.71 15.24
CA CYS A 193 -33.34 -12.36 16.51
C CYS A 193 -31.91 -12.11 17.01
N GLY A 194 -31.05 -11.50 16.20
CA GLY A 194 -29.65 -11.23 16.54
C GLY A 194 -28.73 -12.47 16.53
N GLU A 195 -29.25 -13.66 16.22
CA GLU A 195 -28.46 -14.89 16.17
C GLU A 195 -27.76 -15.02 14.79
N SER A 196 -26.55 -15.57 14.81
CA SER A 196 -25.74 -15.79 13.62
C SER A 196 -26.08 -17.11 12.91
N GLY A 197 -25.93 -17.15 11.58
CA GLY A 197 -26.03 -18.37 10.77
C GLY A 197 -27.29 -18.50 9.92
N HIS A 198 -28.22 -17.53 9.95
CA HIS A 198 -29.42 -17.54 9.11
C HIS A 198 -29.88 -16.12 8.74
N LYS A 199 -30.62 -15.99 7.63
CA LYS A 199 -31.30 -14.73 7.23
C LYS A 199 -32.61 -14.57 8.00
N ALA A 200 -33.07 -13.33 8.21
CA ALA A 200 -34.33 -13.04 8.91
C ALA A 200 -35.55 -13.79 8.34
N LEU A 201 -35.59 -13.97 7.01
CA LEU A 201 -36.61 -14.75 6.31
C LEU A 201 -36.69 -16.23 6.73
N TYR A 202 -35.65 -16.78 7.36
CA TYR A 202 -35.59 -18.17 7.84
C TYR A 202 -35.42 -18.25 9.36
N CYS A 203 -35.78 -17.18 10.08
CA CYS A 203 -35.70 -17.13 11.53
C CYS A 203 -36.90 -17.84 12.17
N ASN A 204 -36.63 -18.86 12.99
CA ASN A 204 -37.67 -19.61 13.72
C ASN A 204 -38.37 -18.80 14.81
N LYS A 205 -37.80 -17.65 15.21
CA LYS A 205 -38.40 -16.75 16.21
C LYS A 205 -39.32 -15.70 15.58
N MET A 206 -39.39 -15.61 14.25
CA MET A 206 -40.19 -14.61 13.56
C MET A 206 -41.64 -15.08 13.38
N PRO A 207 -42.65 -14.30 13.85
CA PRO A 207 -44.06 -14.61 13.62
C PRO A 207 -44.42 -14.63 12.12
N ALA A 208 -45.33 -15.52 11.73
CA ALA A 208 -45.70 -15.75 10.34
C ALA A 208 -46.23 -14.48 9.63
N GLU A 209 -46.96 -13.63 10.35
CA GLU A 209 -47.53 -12.38 9.81
C GLU A 209 -46.45 -11.38 9.36
N ILE A 210 -45.33 -11.29 10.10
CA ILE A 210 -44.23 -10.36 9.78
C ILE A 210 -43.36 -10.92 8.65
N ARG A 211 -43.28 -12.26 8.53
CA ARG A 211 -42.56 -12.95 7.46
C ARG A 211 -43.17 -12.67 6.08
N GLU A 212 -44.49 -12.64 5.99
CA GLU A 212 -45.23 -12.35 4.75
C GLU A 212 -45.06 -10.89 4.29
N VAL A 213 -45.01 -9.95 5.23
CA VAL A 213 -44.79 -8.52 4.92
C VAL A 213 -43.38 -8.32 4.36
N GLN A 214 -42.39 -9.02 4.90
CA GLN A 214 -41.00 -8.87 4.47
C GLN A 214 -40.73 -9.57 3.13
N SER A 215 -41.38 -10.71 2.85
CA SER A 215 -41.34 -11.33 1.51
C SER A 215 -41.96 -10.45 0.43
N LYS A 216 -43.06 -9.74 0.73
CA LYS A 216 -43.68 -8.80 -0.22
C LYS A 216 -42.79 -7.58 -0.49
N GLN A 217 -41.99 -7.12 0.46
CA GLN A 217 -41.07 -6.00 0.26
C GLN A 217 -39.86 -6.36 -0.62
N ASP A 218 -39.37 -7.60 -0.55
CA ASP A 218 -38.26 -8.06 -1.39
C ASP A 218 -38.69 -8.36 -2.84
N GLU A 219 -39.96 -8.71 -3.11
CA GLU A 219 -40.48 -8.90 -4.48
C GLU A 219 -40.64 -7.59 -5.29
N PHE A 220 -40.68 -6.45 -4.62
CA PHE A 220 -40.83 -5.12 -5.25
C PHE A 220 -39.50 -4.39 -5.48
N ARG A 221 -38.35 -5.03 -5.20
CA ARG A 221 -37.00 -4.45 -5.33
C ARG A 221 -36.20 -5.11 -6.45
#